data_AF-A0A1B4LID3-F1
#
_entry.id   AF-A0A1B4LID3-F1
#
_cell.length_a   1.000
_cell.length_b   1.000
_cell.length_c   1.000
_cell.angle_alpha   90.00
_cell.angle_beta   90.00
_cell.angle_gamma   90.00
#
_symmetry.space_group_name_H-M   'P 1'
#
loop_
_entity.id
_entity.type
_entity.pdbx_description
1 polymer ?
#
loop_
_entity_poly.entity_id
_entity_poly.type
_entity_poly.pdbx_seq_one_letter_code
_entity_poly.pdbx_strand_id
1 'polypeptide(L)'
;MNPLSTRRPVLAICACATFALGSNAASTASAAAAAPDVSVSRAHYGTTAAGQPVSQYTLANAHGVTLKIITYGGIVTALDVPDRNGKPADIVLGFDSLRDYEAHNGNIHFGALIGRYANRIARGRFVLDGKTWTLPVNDPPNTLHGGPNSFDAKVWTVTGTRSDADGSSVTLRYVSPDGENGFPGTLTTDVTYTLTRDDLIRIDYRATTNRDTVVNLTNHSYFNLAGHDGGSVERQLIEIAAARFTPTDATSIPTGALASVAGTPMDLRQLTPIGARLRDRDPQLAIAHGYDQNWVLDHGGQPAPAFAARAYDPASGRFLEVYTTQPGLQFYTSNGLNGSVAGKGGTLYRQTDAFALEAEHFPDSPNRPAFPTTVLKPGETLHEVTVWRVGAR
;
A
#
# COMPACT_ATOMS: atom_id res chain seq x y z
N MET A 1 -85.24 -43.41 30.27
CA MET A 1 -85.52 -42.21 31.06
C MET A 1 -85.59 -41.04 30.10
N ASN A 2 -86.80 -40.52 29.90
CA ASN A 2 -87.12 -39.26 29.20
C ASN A 2 -86.64 -38.06 30.08
N PRO A 3 -86.61 -36.76 29.66
CA PRO A 3 -87.12 -36.19 28.40
C PRO A 3 -86.39 -34.91 27.86
N LEU A 4 -86.92 -34.37 26.74
CA LEU A 4 -87.09 -32.93 26.38
C LEU A 4 -85.85 -32.01 26.26
N SER A 5 -85.50 -31.50 25.07
CA SER A 5 -86.14 -30.36 24.35
C SER A 5 -85.99 -29.01 25.05
N THR A 6 -85.26 -28.07 24.42
CA THR A 6 -85.72 -26.67 24.25
C THR A 6 -84.94 -25.90 23.15
N ARG A 7 -85.70 -25.53 22.09
CA ARG A 7 -85.83 -24.18 21.48
C ARG A 7 -84.63 -23.46 20.79
N ARG A 8 -84.59 -23.55 19.45
CA ARG A 8 -84.86 -22.50 18.39
C ARG A 8 -84.82 -20.99 18.79
N PRO A 9 -84.74 -20.01 17.83
CA PRO A 9 -84.17 -19.95 16.46
C PRO A 9 -83.54 -18.56 16.06
N VAL A 10 -83.29 -18.38 14.74
CA VAL A 10 -83.23 -17.12 13.91
C VAL A 10 -81.92 -16.29 13.98
N LEU A 11 -81.32 -15.72 12.91
CA LEU A 11 -81.74 -15.32 11.55
C LEU A 11 -80.48 -15.04 10.69
N ALA A 12 -80.60 -15.24 9.36
CA ALA A 12 -79.97 -14.45 8.27
C ALA A 12 -78.43 -14.47 8.11
N ILE A 13 -77.79 -14.41 6.94
CA ILE A 13 -78.19 -14.11 5.55
C ILE A 13 -77.07 -14.65 4.63
N CYS A 14 -77.49 -15.33 3.55
CA CYS A 14 -77.02 -15.32 2.16
C CYS A 14 -75.57 -14.95 1.74
N ALA A 15 -75.10 -15.75 0.76
CA ALA A 15 -74.31 -15.45 -0.45
C ALA A 15 -72.97 -16.22 -0.51
N CYS A 16 -72.80 -17.21 -1.40
CA CYS A 16 -72.35 -17.09 -2.81
C CYS A 16 -71.01 -16.33 -2.91
N ALA A 17 -69.93 -16.76 -3.56
CA ALA A 17 -69.70 -17.65 -4.69
C ALA A 17 -68.16 -17.87 -4.78
N THR A 18 -67.64 -19.05 -5.12
CA THR A 18 -67.14 -19.49 -6.45
C THR A 18 -65.63 -19.74 -6.49
N PHE A 19 -65.30 -20.80 -7.21
CA PHE A 19 -64.00 -21.39 -7.54
C PHE A 19 -63.01 -20.43 -8.24
N ALA A 20 -61.71 -20.68 -8.02
CA ALA A 20 -60.71 -20.54 -9.07
C ALA A 20 -59.56 -21.56 -8.86
N LEU A 21 -59.35 -22.40 -9.88
CA LEU A 21 -58.18 -23.26 -10.07
C LEU A 21 -56.96 -22.40 -10.40
N GLY A 22 -55.83 -22.64 -9.73
CA GLY A 22 -54.55 -22.00 -9.99
C GLY A 22 -53.49 -23.03 -10.43
N SER A 23 -53.04 -22.87 -11.66
CA SER A 23 -52.04 -23.64 -12.40
C SER A 23 -50.63 -23.63 -11.79
N ASN A 24 -50.00 -24.79 -11.68
CA ASN A 24 -48.57 -24.94 -11.39
C ASN A 24 -47.74 -24.63 -12.65
N ALA A 25 -47.17 -23.43 -12.73
CA ALA A 25 -46.05 -23.13 -13.60
C ALA A 25 -44.76 -23.16 -12.77
N ALA A 26 -43.95 -24.18 -12.97
CA ALA A 26 -42.59 -24.23 -12.44
C ALA A 26 -41.75 -23.17 -13.18
N SER A 27 -41.44 -22.06 -12.51
CA SER A 27 -40.47 -21.09 -13.00
C SER A 27 -39.07 -21.60 -12.73
N THR A 28 -38.38 -22.05 -13.78
CA THR A 28 -36.92 -22.18 -13.75
C THR A 28 -36.33 -20.77 -13.80
N ALA A 29 -36.22 -20.13 -12.64
CA ALA A 29 -35.39 -18.94 -12.49
C ALA A 29 -33.94 -19.38 -12.69
N SER A 30 -33.40 -19.10 -13.88
CA SER A 30 -31.95 -19.10 -14.10
C SER A 30 -31.35 -18.13 -13.09
N ALA A 31 -30.63 -18.64 -12.09
CA ALA A 31 -29.79 -17.82 -11.25
C ALA A 31 -28.73 -17.19 -12.16
N ALA A 32 -28.99 -15.96 -12.61
CA ALA A 32 -27.96 -15.12 -13.15
C ALA A 32 -26.89 -15.05 -12.06
N ALA A 33 -25.70 -15.59 -12.32
CA ALA A 33 -24.56 -15.42 -11.44
C ALA A 33 -24.43 -13.91 -11.19
N ALA A 34 -24.56 -13.49 -9.93
CA ALA A 34 -24.33 -12.11 -9.55
C ALA A 34 -22.96 -11.71 -10.12
N ALA A 35 -22.89 -10.55 -10.77
CA ALA A 35 -21.61 -10.00 -11.22
C ALA A 35 -20.63 -10.05 -10.03
N PRO A 36 -19.36 -10.41 -10.25
CA PRO A 36 -18.42 -10.52 -9.13
C PRO A 36 -18.40 -9.20 -8.35
N ASP A 37 -18.45 -9.28 -7.02
CA ASP A 37 -18.38 -8.14 -6.08
C ASP A 37 -17.05 -7.37 -6.15
N VAL A 38 -16.20 -7.72 -7.12
CA VAL A 38 -14.90 -7.16 -7.44
C VAL A 38 -14.75 -7.09 -8.96
N SER A 39 -14.08 -6.06 -9.46
CA SER A 39 -13.83 -5.86 -10.90
C SER A 39 -12.41 -5.37 -11.16
N VAL A 40 -11.92 -5.64 -12.37
CA VAL A 40 -10.72 -5.03 -12.94
C VAL A 40 -11.07 -4.44 -14.30
N SER A 41 -10.72 -3.18 -14.52
CA SER A 41 -10.86 -2.51 -15.81
C SER A 41 -9.56 -1.83 -16.21
N ARG A 42 -9.37 -1.62 -17.51
CA ARG A 42 -8.16 -1.00 -18.07
C ARG A 42 -8.55 0.22 -18.90
N ALA A 43 -7.79 1.29 -18.76
CA ALA A 43 -7.88 2.48 -19.59
C ALA A 43 -6.49 2.93 -20.06
N HIS A 44 -6.42 3.68 -21.14
CA HIS A 44 -5.22 4.42 -21.51
C HIS A 44 -5.01 5.58 -20.53
N TYR A 45 -3.79 5.74 -20.01
CA TYR A 45 -3.45 6.82 -19.08
C TYR A 45 -2.63 7.92 -19.76
N GLY A 46 -1.71 7.53 -20.65
CA GLY A 46 -0.86 8.46 -21.38
C GLY A 46 0.25 7.72 -22.14
N THR A 47 1.11 8.48 -22.78
CA THR A 47 2.33 7.99 -23.43
C THR A 47 3.50 8.74 -22.82
N THR A 48 4.55 8.02 -22.41
CA THR A 48 5.75 8.64 -21.83
C THR A 48 6.43 9.54 -22.85
N ALA A 49 7.31 10.43 -22.39
CA ALA A 49 8.15 11.25 -23.28
C ALA A 49 9.00 10.39 -24.25
N ALA A 50 9.34 9.15 -23.83
CA ALA A 50 10.06 8.16 -24.64
C ALA A 50 9.16 7.36 -25.61
N GLY A 51 7.86 7.68 -25.70
CA GLY A 51 6.92 7.03 -26.63
C GLY A 51 6.33 5.70 -26.14
N GLN A 52 6.50 5.34 -24.86
CA GLN A 52 5.96 4.10 -24.32
C GLN A 52 4.52 4.31 -23.83
N PRO A 53 3.55 3.47 -24.23
CA PRO A 53 2.18 3.60 -23.78
C PRO A 53 2.04 3.18 -22.31
N VAL A 54 1.28 3.96 -21.54
CA VAL A 54 0.97 3.72 -20.13
C VAL A 54 -0.53 3.46 -20.00
N SER A 55 -0.86 2.37 -19.29
CA SER A 55 -2.25 2.00 -18.99
C SER A 55 -2.53 2.18 -17.50
N GLN A 56 -3.74 2.57 -17.17
CA GLN A 56 -4.29 2.50 -15.82
C GLN A 56 -5.14 1.24 -15.68
N TYR A 57 -4.97 0.55 -14.57
CA TYR A 57 -5.83 -0.52 -14.10
C TYR A 57 -6.60 -0.03 -12.89
N THR A 58 -7.92 -0.21 -12.91
CA THR A 58 -8.80 0.13 -11.80
C THR A 58 -9.36 -1.16 -11.24
N LEU A 59 -9.04 -1.45 -9.97
CA LEU A 59 -9.65 -2.51 -9.18
C LEU A 59 -10.72 -1.89 -8.29
N ALA A 60 -11.93 -2.42 -8.28
CA ALA A 60 -13.02 -1.91 -7.45
C ALA A 60 -13.82 -3.03 -6.81
N ASN A 61 -14.37 -2.80 -5.63
CA ASN A 61 -15.27 -3.76 -4.95
C ASN A 61 -16.64 -3.16 -4.62
N ALA A 62 -17.57 -4.00 -4.17
CA ALA A 62 -18.95 -3.63 -3.85
C ALA A 62 -19.08 -2.68 -2.63
N HIS A 63 -18.05 -2.58 -1.78
CA HIS A 63 -18.05 -1.67 -0.63
C HIS A 63 -17.68 -0.23 -1.02
N GLY A 64 -17.33 0.02 -2.28
CA GLY A 64 -16.94 1.34 -2.77
C GLY A 64 -15.46 1.64 -2.63
N VAL A 65 -14.63 0.65 -2.29
CA VAL A 65 -13.17 0.79 -2.35
C VAL A 65 -12.70 0.67 -3.80
N THR A 66 -11.89 1.63 -4.24
CA THR A 66 -11.28 1.62 -5.58
C THR A 66 -9.77 1.86 -5.50
N LEU A 67 -8.99 0.99 -6.14
CA LEU A 67 -7.54 1.11 -6.28
C LEU A 67 -7.19 1.35 -7.75
N LYS A 68 -6.46 2.43 -8.05
CA LYS A 68 -5.99 2.74 -9.41
C LYS A 68 -4.47 2.63 -9.47
N ILE A 69 -3.98 1.84 -10.42
CA ILE A 69 -2.56 1.57 -10.63
C ILE A 69 -2.20 1.86 -12.08
N ILE A 70 -1.12 2.57 -12.34
CA ILE A 70 -0.60 2.77 -13.70
C ILE A 70 0.63 1.89 -13.95
N THR A 71 0.84 1.51 -15.21
CA THR A 71 2.00 0.67 -15.59
C THR A 71 3.34 1.39 -15.47
N TYR A 72 3.35 2.73 -15.49
CA TYR A 72 4.55 3.53 -15.19
C TYR A 72 4.83 3.51 -13.68
N GLY A 73 6.02 3.05 -13.30
CA GLY A 73 6.45 2.88 -11.91
C GLY A 73 5.64 1.89 -11.08
N GLY A 74 4.67 1.19 -11.69
CA GLY A 74 3.64 0.45 -10.96
C GLY A 74 2.90 1.31 -9.93
N ILE A 75 2.74 2.61 -10.23
CA ILE A 75 2.29 3.64 -9.28
C ILE A 75 0.83 3.44 -8.90
N VAL A 76 0.55 3.46 -7.60
CA VAL A 76 -0.80 3.65 -7.06
C VAL A 76 -1.18 5.13 -7.17
N THR A 77 -2.06 5.47 -8.12
CA THR A 77 -2.45 6.87 -8.39
C THR A 77 -3.63 7.34 -7.54
N ALA A 78 -4.48 6.40 -7.12
CA ALA A 78 -5.63 6.67 -6.25
C ALA A 78 -5.99 5.45 -5.41
N LEU A 79 -6.49 5.72 -4.21
CA LEU A 79 -7.12 4.73 -3.32
C LEU A 79 -8.35 5.39 -2.70
N ASP A 80 -9.51 5.21 -3.34
CA ASP A 80 -10.78 5.75 -2.87
C ASP A 80 -11.33 4.87 -1.74
N VAL A 81 -11.57 5.44 -0.56
CA VAL A 81 -12.11 4.72 0.61
C VAL A 81 -13.31 5.49 1.18
N PRO A 82 -14.48 4.85 1.40
CA PRO A 82 -15.61 5.47 2.08
C PRO A 82 -15.30 5.85 3.53
N ASP A 83 -15.82 6.99 3.98
CA ASP A 83 -15.84 7.35 5.41
C ASP A 83 -17.00 6.64 6.14
N ARG A 84 -17.17 6.92 7.45
CA ARG A 84 -18.25 6.33 8.25
C ARG A 84 -19.67 6.63 7.75
N ASN A 85 -19.83 7.65 6.90
CA ASN A 85 -21.09 8.05 6.30
C ASN A 85 -21.21 7.57 4.84
N GLY A 86 -20.26 6.75 4.36
CA GLY A 86 -20.23 6.23 3.00
C GLY A 86 -19.69 7.22 1.96
N LYS A 87 -19.13 8.37 2.35
CA LYS A 87 -18.55 9.33 1.39
C LYS A 87 -17.13 8.90 1.01
N PRO A 88 -16.85 8.56 -0.26
CA PRO A 88 -15.51 8.21 -0.70
C PRO A 88 -14.60 9.44 -0.70
N ALA A 89 -13.33 9.22 -0.37
CA ALA A 89 -12.24 10.13 -0.71
C ALA A 89 -11.00 9.33 -1.11
N ASP A 90 -10.24 9.87 -2.04
CA ASP A 90 -8.94 9.34 -2.42
C ASP A 90 -7.92 9.67 -1.32
N ILE A 91 -7.46 8.65 -0.61
CA ILE A 91 -6.60 8.79 0.58
C ILE A 91 -5.11 8.71 0.27
N VAL A 92 -4.69 8.70 -1.00
CA VAL A 92 -3.26 8.75 -1.36
C VAL A 92 -2.92 10.03 -2.11
N LEU A 93 -1.73 10.58 -1.90
CA LEU A 93 -1.23 11.72 -2.69
C LEU A 93 -0.72 11.25 -4.05
N GLY A 94 -0.64 12.18 -5.01
CA GLY A 94 -0.12 11.90 -6.34
C GLY A 94 -0.29 13.08 -7.29
N PHE A 95 -0.25 12.78 -8.58
CA PHE A 95 -0.50 13.73 -9.67
C PHE A 95 -1.68 13.29 -10.54
N ASP A 96 -2.27 14.25 -11.27
CA ASP A 96 -3.38 14.00 -12.20
C ASP A 96 -2.91 13.44 -13.55
N SER A 97 -1.65 13.67 -13.94
CA SER A 97 -1.16 13.34 -15.28
C SER A 97 0.17 12.59 -15.30
N LEU A 98 0.36 11.74 -16.30
CA LEU A 98 1.63 11.04 -16.55
C LEU A 98 2.82 12.00 -16.69
N ARG A 99 2.59 13.14 -17.36
CA ARG A 99 3.63 14.15 -17.56
C ARG A 99 4.18 14.66 -16.23
N ASP A 100 3.31 14.88 -15.25
CA ASP A 100 3.71 15.40 -13.95
C ASP A 100 4.41 14.29 -13.12
N TYR A 101 3.97 13.03 -13.26
CA TYR A 101 4.73 11.89 -12.72
C TYR A 101 6.15 11.81 -13.31
N GLU A 102 6.31 11.92 -14.63
CA GLU A 102 7.63 11.89 -15.27
C GLU A 102 8.50 13.09 -14.84
N ALA A 103 7.90 14.27 -14.69
CA ALA A 103 8.64 15.50 -14.38
C ALA A 103 9.06 15.60 -12.90
N HIS A 104 8.27 15.05 -11.98
CA HIS A 104 8.42 15.36 -10.56
C HIS A 104 8.57 14.13 -9.66
N ASN A 105 8.12 12.95 -10.09
CA ASN A 105 8.04 11.80 -9.18
C ASN A 105 9.39 11.15 -8.89
N GLY A 106 10.41 11.36 -9.72
CA GLY A 106 11.75 10.77 -9.52
C GLY A 106 12.47 11.21 -8.24
N ASN A 107 11.99 12.27 -7.56
CA ASN A 107 12.49 12.72 -6.25
C ASN A 107 11.46 12.56 -5.11
N ILE A 108 10.18 12.35 -5.44
CA ILE A 108 9.07 12.38 -4.46
C ILE A 108 8.48 10.98 -4.24
N HIS A 109 8.45 10.18 -5.31
CA HIS A 109 8.04 8.78 -5.32
C HIS A 109 6.59 8.49 -4.89
N PHE A 110 5.65 9.39 -5.17
CA PHE A 110 4.23 9.16 -4.88
C PHE A 110 3.74 7.82 -5.47
N GLY A 111 3.36 6.91 -4.58
CA GLY A 111 2.68 5.65 -4.88
C GLY A 111 3.52 4.63 -5.64
N ALA A 112 4.79 4.90 -5.89
CA ALA A 112 5.62 4.12 -6.79
C ALA A 112 6.11 2.81 -6.19
N LEU A 113 6.36 1.82 -7.04
CA LEU A 113 7.18 0.67 -6.70
C LEU A 113 8.65 1.07 -6.65
N ILE A 114 9.27 0.82 -5.51
CA ILE A 114 10.67 1.11 -5.28
C ILE A 114 11.50 -0.16 -5.40
N GLY A 115 12.61 -0.06 -6.10
CA GLY A 115 13.59 -1.11 -6.29
C GLY A 115 14.75 -0.57 -7.15
N ARG A 116 15.83 -1.30 -7.40
CA ARG A 116 16.09 -2.67 -6.91
C ARG A 116 16.26 -2.73 -5.39
N TYR A 117 16.63 -1.62 -4.76
CA TYR A 117 16.81 -1.51 -3.32
C TYR A 117 16.11 -0.28 -2.76
N ALA A 118 15.07 -0.48 -1.96
CA ALA A 118 14.38 0.57 -1.22
C ALA A 118 15.25 1.15 -0.11
N ASN A 119 15.03 2.44 0.19
CA ASN A 119 15.83 3.24 1.10
C ASN A 119 17.30 3.42 0.66
N ARG A 120 18.18 3.73 1.62
CA ARG A 120 19.55 4.17 1.37
C ARG A 120 20.58 3.05 1.41
N ILE A 121 21.61 3.17 0.58
CA ILE A 121 22.88 2.43 0.66
C ILE A 121 24.00 3.45 0.89
N ALA A 122 24.73 3.28 1.99
CA ALA A 122 25.75 4.23 2.42
C ALA A 122 26.85 4.40 1.36
N ARG A 123 27.15 5.66 1.01
CA ARG A 123 28.19 6.03 0.04
C ARG A 123 28.00 5.45 -1.37
N GLY A 124 26.77 4.99 -1.67
CA GLY A 124 26.45 4.32 -2.93
C GLY A 124 27.35 3.12 -3.22
N ARG A 125 27.67 2.31 -2.21
CA ARG A 125 28.48 1.10 -2.41
C ARG A 125 28.18 0.03 -1.38
N PHE A 126 28.44 -1.22 -1.76
CA PHE A 126 28.38 -2.38 -0.86
C PHE A 126 29.37 -3.46 -1.30
N VAL A 127 29.59 -4.46 -0.44
CA VAL A 127 30.43 -5.62 -0.74
C VAL A 127 29.56 -6.86 -0.88
N LEU A 128 29.72 -7.59 -1.98
CA LEU A 128 29.04 -8.87 -2.23
C LEU A 128 30.05 -9.86 -2.83
N ASP A 129 30.16 -11.05 -2.25
CA ASP A 129 31.14 -12.08 -2.60
C ASP A 129 32.59 -11.56 -2.66
N GLY A 130 32.96 -10.71 -1.69
CA GLY A 130 34.29 -10.11 -1.61
C GLY A 130 34.57 -9.01 -2.66
N LYS A 131 33.61 -8.69 -3.53
CA LYS A 131 33.72 -7.62 -4.53
C LYS A 131 32.94 -6.38 -4.09
N THR A 132 33.56 -5.21 -4.23
CA THR A 132 32.87 -3.92 -4.07
C THR A 132 32.05 -3.58 -5.31
N TRP A 133 30.78 -3.24 -5.10
CA TRP A 133 29.87 -2.71 -6.10
C TRP A 133 29.62 -1.23 -5.81
N THR A 134 29.62 -0.41 -6.87
CA THR A 134 29.39 1.03 -6.79
C THR A 134 28.11 1.38 -7.54
N LEU A 135 27.31 2.24 -6.93
CA LEU A 135 26.00 2.68 -7.39
C LEU A 135 26.01 4.21 -7.58
N PRO A 136 25.09 4.77 -8.38
CA PRO A 136 24.93 6.21 -8.51
C PRO A 136 24.57 6.88 -7.18
N VAL A 137 25.23 7.97 -6.85
CA VAL A 137 24.95 8.78 -5.66
C VAL A 137 23.92 9.85 -6.02
N ASN A 138 22.63 9.49 -5.92
CA ASN A 138 21.50 10.38 -6.22
C ASN A 138 20.96 11.14 -4.99
N ASP A 139 21.37 10.75 -3.78
CA ASP A 139 21.06 11.45 -2.53
C ASP A 139 22.38 11.68 -1.76
N PRO A 140 23.23 12.65 -2.17
CA PRO A 140 24.60 12.73 -1.70
C PRO A 140 24.75 12.73 -0.17
N PRO A 141 25.62 11.88 0.41
CA PRO A 141 26.62 11.04 -0.26
C PRO A 141 26.16 9.63 -0.64
N ASN A 142 24.88 9.30 -0.55
CA ASN A 142 24.31 7.96 -0.61
C ASN A 142 23.59 7.64 -1.94
N THR A 143 23.31 6.36 -2.16
CA THR A 143 22.30 5.94 -3.15
C THR A 143 20.97 5.79 -2.44
N LEU A 144 19.90 6.34 -2.99
CA LEU A 144 18.55 6.25 -2.46
C LEU A 144 17.63 5.58 -3.51
N HIS A 145 16.78 4.66 -3.06
CA HIS A 145 15.69 4.07 -3.84
C HIS A 145 16.15 3.44 -5.18
N GLY A 146 17.29 2.75 -5.15
CA GLY A 146 17.84 2.06 -6.32
C GLY A 146 18.56 2.95 -7.33
N GLY A 147 18.67 4.26 -7.06
CA GLY A 147 19.36 5.22 -7.93
C GLY A 147 18.44 5.94 -8.92
N PRO A 148 18.99 6.75 -9.83
CA PRO A 148 18.20 7.53 -10.78
C PRO A 148 17.52 6.62 -11.81
N ASN A 149 16.35 7.03 -12.30
CA ASN A 149 15.58 6.31 -13.33
C ASN A 149 15.41 4.81 -12.99
N SER A 150 15.08 4.52 -11.74
CA SER A 150 14.91 3.16 -11.24
C SER A 150 13.48 2.66 -11.46
N PHE A 151 13.05 1.65 -10.68
CA PHE A 151 11.79 0.91 -10.84
C PHE A 151 10.56 1.82 -10.93
N ASP A 152 10.59 2.93 -10.20
CA ASP A 152 9.56 3.98 -10.13
C ASP A 152 9.43 4.80 -11.43
N ALA A 153 10.44 4.75 -12.30
CA ALA A 153 10.46 5.47 -13.58
C ALA A 153 10.34 4.54 -14.81
N LYS A 154 10.10 3.24 -14.61
CA LYS A 154 9.98 2.27 -15.72
C LYS A 154 8.53 2.02 -16.09
N VAL A 155 8.27 1.72 -17.37
CA VAL A 155 6.98 1.13 -17.77
C VAL A 155 7.04 -0.38 -17.57
N TRP A 156 6.25 -0.88 -16.63
CA TRP A 156 6.10 -2.30 -16.32
C TRP A 156 5.19 -2.99 -17.33
N THR A 157 5.52 -4.23 -17.67
CA THR A 157 4.70 -5.08 -18.54
C THR A 157 3.61 -5.74 -17.73
N VAL A 158 2.36 -5.74 -18.21
CA VAL A 158 1.28 -6.48 -17.54
C VAL A 158 1.32 -7.94 -17.98
N THR A 159 1.46 -8.86 -17.03
CA THR A 159 1.57 -10.31 -17.29
C THR A 159 0.30 -11.08 -16.95
N GLY A 160 -0.63 -10.46 -16.24
CA GLY A 160 -1.93 -11.06 -15.95
C GLY A 160 -2.91 -10.09 -15.30
N THR A 161 -4.19 -10.36 -15.52
CA THR A 161 -5.29 -9.82 -14.73
C THR A 161 -6.20 -10.95 -14.30
N ARG A 162 -6.86 -10.78 -13.16
CA ARG A 162 -7.78 -11.77 -12.60
C ARG A 162 -8.98 -11.06 -12.01
N SER A 163 -10.15 -11.69 -12.10
CA SER A 163 -11.36 -11.29 -11.38
C SER A 163 -12.15 -12.56 -11.09
N ASP A 164 -12.16 -12.98 -9.83
CA ASP A 164 -12.82 -14.21 -9.39
C ASP A 164 -13.42 -14.00 -7.99
N ALA A 165 -13.77 -15.10 -7.31
CA ALA A 165 -14.32 -15.02 -5.97
C ALA A 165 -13.34 -14.35 -4.99
N ASP A 166 -12.03 -14.58 -5.10
CA ASP A 166 -11.05 -14.14 -4.10
C ASP A 166 -10.70 -12.65 -4.22
N GLY A 167 -10.89 -12.06 -5.40
CA GLY A 167 -10.62 -10.65 -5.64
C GLY A 167 -10.41 -10.33 -7.12
N SER A 168 -10.13 -9.06 -7.39
CA SER A 168 -9.59 -8.63 -8.67
C SER A 168 -8.11 -8.26 -8.54
N SER A 169 -7.31 -8.54 -9.56
CA SER A 169 -5.87 -8.29 -9.51
C SER A 169 -5.27 -7.90 -10.87
N VAL A 170 -4.09 -7.27 -10.79
CA VAL A 170 -3.19 -7.02 -11.91
C VAL A 170 -1.76 -7.38 -11.50
N THR A 171 -1.05 -8.12 -12.35
CA THR A 171 0.37 -8.46 -12.18
C THR A 171 1.21 -7.66 -13.15
N LEU A 172 2.16 -6.91 -12.60
CA LEU A 172 3.15 -6.11 -13.31
C LEU A 172 4.50 -6.81 -13.27
N ARG A 173 5.23 -6.81 -14.38
CA ARG A 173 6.58 -7.36 -14.50
C ARG A 173 7.57 -6.32 -14.98
N TYR A 174 8.74 -6.30 -14.35
CA TYR A 174 9.91 -5.59 -14.84
C TYR A 174 11.13 -6.51 -14.81
N VAL A 175 11.94 -6.42 -15.87
CA VAL A 175 13.21 -7.15 -15.98
C VAL A 175 14.32 -6.10 -15.94
N SER A 176 14.94 -5.97 -14.77
CA SER A 176 16.08 -5.10 -14.55
C SER A 176 17.34 -5.82 -15.06
N PRO A 177 18.03 -5.33 -16.10
CA PRO A 177 19.19 -6.02 -16.66
C PRO A 177 20.38 -6.03 -15.69
N ASP A 178 21.34 -6.94 -15.92
CA ASP A 178 22.64 -6.92 -15.23
C ASP A 178 23.32 -5.56 -15.38
N GLY A 179 23.78 -4.99 -14.26
CA GLY A 179 24.45 -3.71 -14.21
C GLY A 179 23.53 -2.49 -14.20
N GLU A 180 22.20 -2.65 -14.20
CA GLU A 180 21.29 -1.50 -14.04
C GLU A 180 21.58 -0.79 -12.71
N ASN A 181 21.88 0.52 -12.79
CA ASN A 181 22.36 1.33 -11.68
C ASN A 181 23.52 0.71 -10.88
N GLY A 182 24.32 -0.16 -11.49
CA GLY A 182 25.47 -0.82 -10.87
C GLY A 182 25.14 -2.09 -10.09
N PHE A 183 23.88 -2.52 -10.02
CA PHE A 183 23.51 -3.76 -9.35
C PHE A 183 23.85 -5.00 -10.20
N PRO A 184 24.47 -6.05 -9.62
CA PRO A 184 24.77 -7.30 -10.35
C PRO A 184 23.51 -8.12 -10.66
N GLY A 185 23.53 -8.83 -11.77
CA GLY A 185 22.52 -9.81 -12.14
C GLY A 185 21.29 -9.18 -12.80
N THR A 186 20.74 -9.89 -13.77
CA THR A 186 19.40 -9.61 -14.28
C THR A 186 18.40 -10.05 -13.23
N LEU A 187 17.54 -9.13 -12.79
CA LEU A 187 16.46 -9.38 -11.83
C LEU A 187 15.11 -9.33 -12.55
N THR A 188 14.38 -10.44 -12.54
CA THR A 188 12.98 -10.47 -12.98
C THR A 188 12.10 -10.28 -11.77
N THR A 189 11.31 -9.21 -11.75
CA THR A 189 10.41 -8.86 -10.65
C THR A 189 8.97 -8.87 -11.14
N ASP A 190 8.11 -9.60 -10.45
CA ASP A 190 6.66 -9.55 -10.56
C ASP A 190 6.07 -8.88 -9.32
N VAL A 191 5.17 -7.93 -9.50
CA VAL A 191 4.38 -7.33 -8.43
C VAL A 191 2.90 -7.48 -8.76
N THR A 192 2.15 -8.15 -7.88
CA THR A 192 0.72 -8.34 -8.04
C THR A 192 -0.04 -7.50 -7.03
N TYR A 193 -0.86 -6.58 -7.52
CA TYR A 193 -1.84 -5.87 -6.72
C TYR A 193 -3.17 -6.62 -6.79
N THR A 194 -3.76 -6.94 -5.63
CA THR A 194 -5.07 -7.57 -5.52
C THR A 194 -5.97 -6.78 -4.59
N LEU A 195 -7.18 -6.45 -5.02
CA LEU A 195 -8.25 -5.95 -4.17
C LEU A 195 -9.25 -7.08 -3.90
N THR A 196 -9.44 -7.41 -2.63
CA THR A 196 -10.41 -8.44 -2.22
C THR A 196 -11.79 -7.83 -1.98
N ARG A 197 -12.79 -8.71 -1.83
CA ARG A 197 -14.14 -8.31 -1.38
C ARG A 197 -14.17 -7.71 0.04
N ASP A 198 -13.23 -8.11 0.90
CA ASP A 198 -13.16 -7.69 2.31
C ASP A 198 -12.24 -6.47 2.57
N ASP A 199 -12.17 -5.55 1.61
CA ASP A 199 -11.39 -4.29 1.71
C ASP A 199 -9.88 -4.47 2.02
N LEU A 200 -9.30 -5.56 1.51
CA LEU A 200 -7.86 -5.82 1.56
C LEU A 200 -7.23 -5.52 0.21
N ILE A 201 -6.23 -4.64 0.21
CA ILE A 201 -5.29 -4.48 -0.89
C ILE A 201 -4.04 -5.30 -0.53
N ARG A 202 -3.79 -6.38 -1.27
CA ARG A 202 -2.58 -7.18 -1.16
C ARG A 202 -1.60 -6.82 -2.26
N ILE A 203 -0.36 -6.54 -1.89
CA ILE A 203 0.77 -6.32 -2.79
C ILE A 203 1.74 -7.50 -2.59
N ASP A 204 1.85 -8.36 -3.59
CA ASP A 204 2.72 -9.55 -3.59
C ASP A 204 3.93 -9.28 -4.49
N TYR A 205 5.12 -9.27 -3.91
CA TYR A 205 6.39 -9.06 -4.60
C TYR A 205 7.09 -10.41 -4.78
N ARG A 206 7.47 -10.72 -6.02
CA ARG A 206 8.28 -11.91 -6.34
C ARG A 206 9.44 -11.53 -7.22
N ALA A 207 10.64 -11.96 -6.86
CA ALA A 207 11.82 -11.70 -7.68
C ALA A 207 12.75 -12.91 -7.78
N THR A 208 13.37 -13.07 -8.94
CA THR A 208 14.40 -14.07 -9.22
C THR A 208 15.56 -13.43 -9.97
N THR A 209 16.77 -13.94 -9.74
CA THR A 209 18.01 -13.40 -10.33
C THR A 209 18.83 -14.49 -11.01
N ASN A 210 19.66 -14.10 -11.99
CA ASN A 210 20.66 -14.98 -12.59
C ASN A 210 22.06 -14.86 -11.95
N ARG A 211 22.24 -13.96 -10.97
CA ARG A 211 23.47 -13.76 -10.21
C ARG A 211 23.15 -13.24 -8.80
N ASP A 212 23.98 -13.59 -7.82
CA ASP A 212 23.91 -13.01 -6.48
C ASP A 212 23.80 -11.48 -6.56
N THR A 213 22.79 -10.94 -5.90
CA THR A 213 22.47 -9.51 -5.90
C THR A 213 21.84 -9.10 -4.58
N VAL A 214 21.57 -7.81 -4.38
CA VAL A 214 20.80 -7.31 -3.25
C VAL A 214 19.45 -6.77 -3.72
N VAL A 215 18.38 -7.12 -3.01
CA VAL A 215 17.01 -6.75 -3.36
C VAL A 215 16.28 -6.31 -2.09
N ASN A 216 15.58 -5.18 -2.17
CA ASN A 216 14.65 -4.70 -1.16
C ASN A 216 13.55 -3.93 -1.88
N LEU A 217 12.31 -4.39 -1.82
CA LEU A 217 11.20 -3.84 -2.61
C LEU A 217 10.12 -3.30 -1.68
N THR A 218 9.53 -2.15 -2.05
CA THR A 218 8.41 -1.58 -1.31
C THR A 218 7.50 -0.76 -2.23
N ASN A 219 6.40 -0.26 -1.68
CA ASN A 219 5.54 0.73 -2.32
C ASN A 219 5.56 2.03 -1.49
N HIS A 220 5.80 3.15 -2.15
CA HIS A 220 5.98 4.46 -1.52
C HIS A 220 4.70 5.32 -1.58
N SER A 221 3.53 4.73 -1.31
CA SER A 221 2.27 5.48 -1.16
C SER A 221 2.31 6.42 0.04
N TYR A 222 1.90 7.67 -0.21
CA TYR A 222 1.72 8.70 0.80
C TYR A 222 0.24 8.80 1.12
N PHE A 223 -0.12 8.50 2.37
CA PHE A 223 -1.50 8.45 2.83
C PHE A 223 -1.91 9.72 3.56
N ASN A 224 -3.17 10.11 3.34
CA ASN A 224 -3.91 11.04 4.18
C ASN A 224 -5.34 10.53 4.30
N LEU A 225 -5.72 10.02 5.47
CA LEU A 225 -7.02 9.36 5.67
C LEU A 225 -8.21 10.33 5.60
N ALA A 226 -7.98 11.63 5.72
CA ALA A 226 -9.02 12.64 5.48
C ALA A 226 -9.31 12.86 3.98
N GLY A 227 -8.45 12.34 3.10
CA GLY A 227 -8.40 12.63 1.66
C GLY A 227 -7.07 13.29 1.29
N HIS A 228 -6.61 13.16 0.05
CA HIS A 228 -5.31 13.69 -0.38
C HIS A 228 -5.17 15.21 -0.21
N ASP A 229 -6.28 15.93 -0.16
CA ASP A 229 -6.39 17.37 0.06
C ASP A 229 -6.82 17.74 1.49
N GLY A 230 -6.83 16.76 2.41
CA GLY A 230 -7.27 16.93 3.79
C GLY A 230 -6.34 17.79 4.68
N GLY A 231 -5.20 18.23 4.15
CA GLY A 231 -4.19 19.00 4.88
C GLY A 231 -3.42 18.15 5.89
N SER A 232 -3.01 18.74 7.00
CA SER A 232 -2.08 18.07 7.94
C SER A 232 -2.65 16.79 8.57
N VAL A 233 -1.84 15.72 8.57
CA VAL A 233 -2.10 14.43 9.23
C VAL A 233 -1.77 14.44 10.73
N GLU A 234 -1.28 15.54 11.28
CA GLU A 234 -0.80 15.60 12.68
C GLU A 234 -1.86 15.18 13.72
N ARG A 235 -3.16 15.29 13.40
CA ARG A 235 -4.27 14.85 14.27
C ARG A 235 -4.73 13.41 14.04
N GLN A 236 -4.28 12.78 12.96
CA GLN A 236 -4.51 11.36 12.73
C GLN A 236 -3.66 10.56 13.72
N LEU A 237 -4.13 9.38 14.08
CA LEU A 237 -3.48 8.51 15.05
C LEU A 237 -2.65 7.46 14.32
N ILE A 238 -1.50 7.10 14.88
CA ILE A 238 -0.65 6.01 14.41
C ILE A 238 -0.32 5.07 15.56
N GLU A 239 -0.28 3.78 15.26
CA GLU A 239 0.21 2.69 16.09
C GLU A 239 1.19 1.87 15.24
N ILE A 240 2.37 1.54 15.76
CA ILE A 240 3.38 0.70 15.11
C ILE A 240 3.80 -0.42 16.07
N ALA A 241 3.67 -1.66 15.63
CA ALA A 241 3.97 -2.88 16.39
C ALA A 241 5.50 -3.17 16.41
N ALA A 242 6.24 -2.31 17.09
CA ALA A 242 7.68 -2.39 17.17
C ALA A 242 8.22 -1.80 18.48
N ALA A 243 8.99 -2.61 19.23
CA ALA A 243 9.69 -2.17 20.43
C ALA A 243 11.06 -1.53 20.16
N ARG A 244 11.53 -1.58 18.91
CA ARG A 244 12.83 -1.02 18.49
C ARG A 244 12.73 -0.28 17.16
N PHE A 245 13.70 0.58 16.90
CA PHE A 245 13.90 1.27 15.63
C PHE A 245 15.38 1.32 15.28
N THR A 246 15.72 1.74 14.05
CA THR A 246 17.10 1.93 13.60
C THR A 246 17.47 3.42 13.63
N PRO A 247 18.23 3.90 14.64
CA PRO A 247 18.67 5.29 14.66
C PRO A 247 19.62 5.58 13.51
N THR A 248 19.49 6.76 12.92
CA THR A 248 20.27 7.22 11.78
C THR A 248 21.28 8.31 12.16
N ASP A 249 22.30 8.46 11.32
CA ASP A 249 23.20 9.61 11.33
C ASP A 249 22.61 10.80 10.54
N ALA A 250 23.36 11.90 10.47
CA ALA A 250 22.93 13.13 9.79
C ALA A 250 22.73 12.98 8.26
N THR A 251 23.09 11.83 7.68
CA THR A 251 22.86 11.49 6.27
C THR A 251 21.76 10.44 6.08
N SER A 252 20.96 10.23 7.13
CA SER A 252 19.87 9.23 7.19
C SER A 252 20.34 7.79 6.98
N ILE A 253 21.60 7.48 7.29
CA ILE A 253 22.12 6.10 7.28
C ILE A 253 21.99 5.50 8.68
N PRO A 254 21.45 4.27 8.84
CA PRO A 254 21.42 3.60 10.14
C PRO A 254 22.80 3.47 10.77
N THR A 255 22.89 3.76 12.06
CA THR A 255 24.12 3.59 12.85
C THR A 255 24.56 2.12 12.98
N GLY A 256 23.64 1.19 12.73
CA GLY A 256 23.77 -0.25 13.00
C GLY A 256 23.16 -0.68 14.34
N ALA A 257 22.77 0.27 15.19
CA ALA A 257 22.07 -0.02 16.44
C ALA A 257 20.58 -0.32 16.20
N LEU A 258 20.02 -1.20 17.02
CA LEU A 258 18.58 -1.40 17.15
C LEU A 258 18.15 -0.84 18.52
N ALA A 259 17.74 0.43 18.54
CA ALA A 259 17.46 1.14 19.79
C ALA A 259 16.04 0.87 20.27
N SER A 260 15.84 0.81 21.59
CA SER A 260 14.51 0.72 22.20
C SER A 260 13.70 1.98 21.92
N VAL A 261 12.43 1.83 21.58
CA VAL A 261 11.50 2.98 21.47
C VAL A 261 11.08 3.51 22.84
N ALA A 262 11.08 2.65 23.87
CA ALA A 262 10.53 2.98 25.19
C ALA A 262 11.15 4.24 25.79
N GLY A 263 10.29 5.18 26.21
CA GLY A 263 10.72 6.45 26.81
C GLY A 263 11.23 7.49 25.80
N THR A 264 11.09 7.24 24.51
CA THR A 264 11.46 8.18 23.43
C THR A 264 10.21 8.59 22.62
N PRO A 265 10.27 9.66 21.82
CA PRO A 265 9.21 9.98 20.84
C PRO A 265 8.87 8.86 19.86
N MET A 266 9.77 7.89 19.66
CA MET A 266 9.56 6.76 18.75
C MET A 266 8.62 5.69 19.33
N ASP A 267 8.19 5.83 20.59
CA ASP A 267 7.24 4.91 21.22
C ASP A 267 5.82 5.11 20.68
N LEU A 268 5.58 4.52 19.51
CA LEU A 268 4.30 4.51 18.81
C LEU A 268 3.57 3.16 18.99
N ARG A 269 3.91 2.38 20.04
CA ARG A 269 3.30 1.07 20.31
C ARG A 269 1.82 1.14 20.71
N GLN A 270 1.31 2.35 20.93
CA GLN A 270 -0.08 2.64 21.23
C GLN A 270 -0.55 3.75 20.29
N LEU A 271 -1.85 3.76 19.96
CA LEU A 271 -2.45 4.80 19.13
C LEU A 271 -2.11 6.20 19.68
N THR A 272 -1.32 6.94 18.92
CA THR A 272 -0.78 8.24 19.29
C THR A 272 -1.01 9.22 18.15
N PRO A 273 -1.46 10.47 18.40
CA PRO A 273 -1.52 11.46 17.33
C PRO A 273 -0.16 11.64 16.68
N ILE A 274 -0.08 11.60 15.35
CA ILE A 274 1.19 11.70 14.61
C ILE A 274 1.96 12.96 15.03
N GLY A 275 1.26 14.08 15.23
CA GLY A 275 1.83 15.36 15.65
C GLY A 275 2.23 15.45 17.13
N ALA A 276 1.86 14.48 17.99
CA ALA A 276 2.00 14.60 19.44
C ALA A 276 3.44 14.83 19.91
N ARG A 277 4.42 14.24 19.19
CA ARG A 277 5.85 14.30 19.51
C ARG A 277 6.72 14.75 18.35
N LEU A 278 6.13 15.03 17.19
CA LEU A 278 6.84 15.29 15.92
C LEU A 278 7.83 16.46 16.00
N ARG A 279 7.62 17.38 16.96
CA ARG A 279 8.43 18.58 17.18
C ARG A 279 9.29 18.51 18.45
N ASP A 280 9.40 17.33 19.07
CA ASP A 280 10.25 17.15 20.25
C ASP A 280 11.75 17.29 19.87
N ARG A 281 12.57 17.68 20.84
CA ARG A 281 14.02 17.91 20.66
C ARG A 281 14.86 16.63 20.50
N ASP A 282 14.24 15.48 20.26
CA ASP A 282 14.95 14.22 20.09
C ASP A 282 15.88 14.32 18.87
N PRO A 283 17.16 13.91 18.97
CA PRO A 283 18.10 14.01 17.85
C PRO A 283 17.60 13.37 16.56
N GLN A 284 16.87 12.27 16.64
CA GLN A 284 16.37 11.54 15.47
C GLN A 284 15.26 12.32 14.75
N LEU A 285 14.39 12.99 15.50
CA LEU A 285 13.39 13.89 14.93
C LEU A 285 14.01 15.16 14.34
N ALA A 286 15.03 15.69 15.01
CA ALA A 286 15.75 16.87 14.54
C ALA A 286 16.49 16.62 13.22
N ILE A 287 17.10 15.44 13.06
CA ILE A 287 17.78 15.02 11.82
C ILE A 287 16.77 14.87 10.67
N ALA A 288 15.63 14.23 10.94
CA ALA A 288 14.64 13.90 9.92
C ALA A 288 13.65 15.04 9.61
N HIS A 289 13.59 16.07 10.46
CA HIS A 289 12.51 17.06 10.48
C HIS A 289 11.11 16.42 10.64
N GLY A 290 10.99 15.43 11.51
CA GLY A 290 9.78 14.63 11.69
C GLY A 290 10.14 13.16 11.89
N TYR A 291 9.23 12.24 11.56
CA TYR A 291 9.59 10.83 11.47
C TYR A 291 10.12 10.53 10.07
N ASP A 292 11.25 9.83 10.02
CA ASP A 292 11.86 9.25 8.81
C ASP A 292 12.78 8.10 9.23
N GLN A 293 12.25 7.21 10.07
CA GLN A 293 13.00 6.08 10.61
C GLN A 293 12.34 4.76 10.23
N ASN A 294 13.16 3.71 10.21
CA ASN A 294 12.69 2.35 10.11
C ASN A 294 12.45 1.78 11.52
N TRP A 295 11.22 1.32 11.76
CA TRP A 295 10.85 0.54 12.93
C TRP A 295 11.17 -0.94 12.70
N VAL A 296 11.72 -1.59 13.72
CA VAL A 296 12.04 -3.01 13.72
C VAL A 296 10.80 -3.76 14.21
N LEU A 297 10.05 -4.36 13.28
CA LEU A 297 8.76 -4.97 13.59
C LEU A 297 8.92 -6.16 14.54
N ASP A 298 8.11 -6.20 15.61
CA ASP A 298 8.19 -7.25 16.62
C ASP A 298 7.78 -8.63 16.08
N HIS A 299 6.93 -8.63 15.05
CA HIS A 299 6.45 -9.82 14.34
C HIS A 299 6.81 -9.80 12.85
N GLY A 300 7.83 -9.03 12.45
CA GLY A 300 8.33 -8.99 11.08
C GLY A 300 9.17 -10.21 10.69
N GLY A 301 9.49 -10.33 9.40
CA GLY A 301 10.34 -11.39 8.85
C GLY A 301 9.71 -12.77 8.88
N GLN A 302 8.38 -12.86 9.00
CA GLN A 302 7.63 -14.11 9.06
C GLN A 302 7.17 -14.55 7.66
N PRO A 303 6.98 -15.86 7.40
CA PRO A 303 6.47 -16.34 6.11
C PRO A 303 5.06 -15.84 5.74
N ALA A 304 4.26 -15.48 6.75
CA ALA A 304 2.92 -14.94 6.56
C ALA A 304 2.86 -13.48 7.06
N PRO A 305 2.05 -12.61 6.43
CA PRO A 305 1.92 -11.23 6.88
C PRO A 305 1.44 -11.12 8.33
N ALA A 306 2.17 -10.39 9.16
CA ALA A 306 1.80 -10.07 10.53
C ALA A 306 1.48 -8.59 10.67
N PHE A 307 0.72 -8.23 11.71
CA PHE A 307 0.35 -6.83 11.97
C PHE A 307 1.61 -5.98 12.18
N ALA A 308 1.71 -4.86 11.46
CA ALA A 308 2.83 -3.94 11.48
C ALA A 308 2.44 -2.56 12.01
N ALA A 309 1.34 -2.00 11.53
CA ALA A 309 0.89 -0.67 11.92
C ALA A 309 -0.62 -0.46 11.71
N ARG A 310 -1.17 0.53 12.40
CA ARG A 310 -2.52 1.07 12.16
C ARG A 310 -2.49 2.59 12.17
N ALA A 311 -3.05 3.21 11.14
CA ALA A 311 -3.41 4.62 11.12
C ALA A 311 -4.93 4.80 11.20
N TYR A 312 -5.39 5.86 11.86
CA TYR A 312 -6.81 6.17 12.01
C TYR A 312 -7.04 7.68 11.99
N ASP A 313 -8.03 8.14 11.22
CA ASP A 313 -8.51 9.52 11.27
C ASP A 313 -9.82 9.60 12.08
N PRO A 314 -9.81 10.19 13.28
CA PRO A 314 -11.02 10.33 14.09
C PRO A 314 -12.13 11.15 13.44
N ALA A 315 -11.81 12.04 12.48
CA ALA A 315 -12.81 12.91 11.84
C ALA A 315 -13.65 12.14 10.81
N SER A 316 -13.01 11.50 9.82
CA SER A 316 -13.71 10.67 8.83
C SER A 316 -14.14 9.31 9.39
N GLY A 317 -13.39 8.78 10.35
CA GLY A 317 -13.52 7.40 10.81
C GLY A 317 -12.76 6.39 9.95
N ARG A 318 -12.06 6.84 8.89
CA ARG A 318 -11.25 5.95 8.05
C ARG A 318 -10.06 5.40 8.82
N PHE A 319 -9.68 4.17 8.50
CA PHE A 319 -8.48 3.54 9.02
C PHE A 319 -7.69 2.86 7.89
N LEU A 320 -6.40 2.68 8.15
CA LEU A 320 -5.47 1.85 7.39
C LEU A 320 -4.76 0.93 8.38
N GLU A 321 -4.87 -0.39 8.20
CA GLU A 321 -4.05 -1.38 8.91
C GLU A 321 -3.07 -2.00 7.93
N VAL A 322 -1.79 -2.07 8.31
CA VAL A 322 -0.72 -2.66 7.51
C VAL A 322 -0.30 -3.98 8.12
N TYR A 323 -0.27 -5.03 7.30
CA TYR A 323 0.28 -6.34 7.63
C TYR A 323 1.39 -6.67 6.63
N THR A 324 2.50 -7.26 7.07
CA THR A 324 3.61 -7.55 6.15
C THR A 324 4.45 -8.75 6.58
N THR A 325 5.12 -9.37 5.61
CA THR A 325 6.20 -10.35 5.84
C THR A 325 7.55 -9.68 6.07
N GLN A 326 7.68 -8.39 5.75
CA GLN A 326 8.92 -7.63 5.89
C GLN A 326 9.37 -7.52 7.35
N PRO A 327 10.68 -7.41 7.63
CA PRO A 327 11.19 -7.26 8.99
C PRO A 327 11.08 -5.82 9.51
N GLY A 328 10.98 -4.83 8.62
CA GLY A 328 10.98 -3.41 8.94
C GLY A 328 9.82 -2.63 8.34
N LEU A 329 9.62 -1.43 8.87
CA LEU A 329 8.64 -0.47 8.39
C LEU A 329 9.20 0.94 8.48
N GLN A 330 9.47 1.57 7.34
CA GLN A 330 9.78 2.99 7.29
C GLN A 330 8.50 3.78 7.56
N PHE A 331 8.54 4.66 8.56
CA PHE A 331 7.49 5.62 8.82
C PHE A 331 8.01 7.03 8.56
N TYR A 332 7.45 7.65 7.52
CA TYR A 332 7.88 8.95 7.02
C TYR A 332 6.73 9.94 6.98
N THR A 333 6.88 11.11 7.60
CA THR A 333 5.82 12.15 7.70
C THR A 333 5.92 13.23 6.63
N SER A 334 6.31 12.84 5.42
CA SER A 334 6.37 13.71 4.23
C SER A 334 7.24 14.96 4.40
N ASN A 335 8.34 14.85 5.17
CA ASN A 335 9.16 15.98 5.64
C ASN A 335 9.78 16.81 4.52
N GLY A 336 10.02 16.21 3.35
CA GLY A 336 10.56 16.87 2.15
C GLY A 336 9.53 17.61 1.30
N LEU A 337 8.22 17.44 1.55
CA LEU A 337 7.19 18.17 0.82
C LEU A 337 7.18 19.64 1.26
N ASN A 338 7.26 20.57 0.31
CA ASN A 338 7.36 22.00 0.59
C ASN A 338 6.36 22.87 -0.22
N GLY A 339 5.48 22.24 -1.00
CA GLY A 339 4.50 22.91 -1.84
C GLY A 339 5.06 23.52 -3.13
N SER A 340 6.26 23.11 -3.59
CA SER A 340 6.85 23.61 -4.83
C SER A 340 6.22 23.02 -6.09
N VAL A 341 5.54 21.88 -5.98
CA VAL A 341 4.85 21.19 -7.09
C VAL A 341 3.41 20.93 -6.67
N ALA A 342 2.47 21.21 -7.57
CA ALA A 342 1.06 20.89 -7.37
C ALA A 342 0.80 19.41 -7.62
N GLY A 343 0.08 18.78 -6.69
CA GLY A 343 -0.46 17.43 -6.84
C GLY A 343 -1.83 17.43 -7.50
N LYS A 344 -2.61 16.39 -7.20
CA LYS A 344 -3.98 16.21 -7.69
C LYS A 344 -4.87 17.41 -7.37
N GLY A 345 -5.70 17.81 -8.32
CA GLY A 345 -6.64 18.93 -8.19
C GLY A 345 -5.96 20.28 -7.96
N GLY A 346 -4.65 20.40 -8.21
CA GLY A 346 -3.88 21.62 -7.95
C GLY A 346 -3.46 21.81 -6.49
N THR A 347 -3.65 20.83 -5.61
CA THR A 347 -3.29 20.94 -4.18
C THR A 347 -1.78 21.01 -4.00
N LEU A 348 -1.31 22.00 -3.25
CA LEU A 348 0.11 22.13 -2.88
C LEU A 348 0.40 21.37 -1.59
N TYR A 349 0.98 20.18 -1.70
CA TYR A 349 1.33 19.34 -0.55
C TYR A 349 2.59 19.85 0.15
N ARG A 350 2.55 19.92 1.48
CA ARG A 350 3.63 20.35 2.37
C ARG A 350 3.95 19.29 3.41
N GLN A 351 4.99 19.54 4.20
CA GLN A 351 5.38 18.71 5.34
C GLN A 351 4.16 18.41 6.21
N THR A 352 4.00 17.13 6.60
CA THR A 352 2.85 16.58 7.34
C THR A 352 1.52 16.56 6.62
N ASP A 353 1.41 16.89 5.33
CA ASP A 353 0.13 16.67 4.61
C ASP A 353 -0.10 15.19 4.29
N ALA A 354 0.89 14.32 4.52
CA ALA A 354 0.75 12.88 4.39
C ALA A 354 1.75 12.11 5.27
N PHE A 355 1.59 10.79 5.30
CA PHE A 355 2.59 9.87 5.82
C PHE A 355 2.77 8.65 4.92
N ALA A 356 3.94 8.03 4.91
CA ALA A 356 4.22 6.76 4.24
C ALA A 356 4.48 5.65 5.26
N LEU A 357 4.08 4.42 4.92
CA LEU A 357 4.31 3.19 5.68
C LEU A 357 4.92 2.16 4.74
N GLU A 358 6.24 2.23 4.55
CA GLU A 358 6.95 1.40 3.59
C GLU A 358 7.46 0.15 4.29
N ALA A 359 6.79 -0.98 4.05
CA ALA A 359 7.27 -2.25 4.57
C ALA A 359 8.50 -2.68 3.78
N GLU A 360 9.62 -2.90 4.46
CA GLU A 360 10.91 -3.12 3.83
C GLU A 360 11.89 -3.90 4.73
N HIS A 361 13.00 -4.35 4.13
CA HIS A 361 14.21 -4.66 4.89
C HIS A 361 14.86 -3.37 5.41
N PHE A 362 15.69 -3.49 6.46
CA PHE A 362 16.29 -2.32 7.07
C PHE A 362 17.19 -1.55 6.07
N PRO A 363 17.23 -0.22 6.13
CA PRO A 363 18.13 0.56 5.28
C PRO A 363 19.59 0.16 5.48
N ASP A 364 20.39 0.28 4.43
CA ASP A 364 21.83 -0.05 4.42
C ASP A 364 22.18 -1.52 4.79
N SER A 365 21.23 -2.46 4.81
CA SER A 365 21.45 -3.88 5.13
C SER A 365 22.64 -4.54 4.39
N PRO A 366 22.93 -4.26 3.10
CA PRO A 366 24.12 -4.75 2.41
C PRO A 366 25.45 -4.40 3.09
N ASN A 367 25.49 -3.34 3.91
CA ASN A 367 26.66 -2.91 4.68
C ASN A 367 26.53 -3.22 6.18
N ARG A 368 25.46 -3.89 6.61
CA ARG A 368 25.14 -4.16 8.02
C ARG A 368 24.91 -5.66 8.24
N PRO A 369 25.98 -6.46 8.45
CA PRO A 369 25.86 -7.92 8.60
C PRO A 369 24.95 -8.40 9.76
N ALA A 370 24.66 -7.54 10.73
CA ALA A 370 23.75 -7.84 11.84
C ALA A 370 22.27 -7.61 11.49
N PHE A 371 21.96 -6.98 10.35
CA PHE A 371 20.61 -6.77 9.86
C PHE A 371 20.13 -7.99 9.05
N PRO A 372 18.81 -8.18 8.87
CA PRO A 372 18.28 -9.18 7.96
C PRO A 372 18.90 -9.05 6.57
N THR A 373 19.33 -10.17 6.00
CA THR A 373 20.00 -10.17 4.69
C THR A 373 19.05 -9.78 3.58
N THR A 374 19.53 -8.95 2.67
CA THR A 374 18.84 -8.59 1.42
C THR A 374 19.44 -9.30 0.21
N VAL A 375 20.36 -10.26 0.41
CA VAL A 375 21.01 -11.00 -0.67
C VAL A 375 20.02 -12.00 -1.27
N LEU A 376 19.89 -11.98 -2.59
CA LEU A 376 19.13 -12.97 -3.36
C LEU A 376 20.09 -13.71 -4.30
N LYS A 377 20.03 -15.05 -4.30
CA LYS A 377 20.90 -15.91 -5.10
C LYS A 377 20.16 -16.60 -6.27
N PRO A 378 20.88 -17.05 -7.31
CA PRO A 378 20.30 -17.89 -8.35
C PRO A 378 19.67 -19.17 -7.76
N GLY A 379 18.47 -19.51 -8.24
CA GLY A 379 17.70 -20.64 -7.74
C GLY A 379 16.79 -20.32 -6.54
N GLU A 380 16.96 -19.16 -5.91
CA GLU A 380 16.06 -18.66 -4.87
C GLU A 380 14.95 -17.80 -5.49
N THR A 381 13.85 -17.63 -4.76
CA THR A 381 12.78 -16.69 -5.08
C THR A 381 12.55 -15.80 -3.88
N LEU A 382 12.75 -14.50 -4.05
CA LEU A 382 12.25 -13.52 -3.09
C LEU A 382 10.72 -13.56 -3.15
N HIS A 383 10.08 -13.65 -2.00
CA HIS A 383 8.63 -13.52 -1.87
C HIS A 383 8.31 -12.66 -0.66
N GLU A 384 7.76 -11.48 -0.91
CA GLU A 384 7.39 -10.53 0.13
C GLU A 384 5.96 -10.05 -0.10
N VAL A 385 5.27 -9.73 0.98
CA VAL A 385 3.85 -9.40 0.94
C VAL A 385 3.57 -8.25 1.88
N THR A 386 2.86 -7.25 1.37
CA THR A 386 2.26 -6.19 2.19
C THR A 386 0.76 -6.18 1.94
N VAL A 387 -0.03 -6.07 3.00
CA VAL A 387 -1.48 -5.97 2.95
C VAL A 387 -1.89 -4.66 3.60
N TRP A 388 -2.65 -3.85 2.87
CA TRP A 388 -3.38 -2.71 3.39
C TRP A 388 -4.83 -3.10 3.58
N ARG A 389 -5.29 -3.13 4.82
CA ARG A 389 -6.72 -3.25 5.13
C ARG A 389 -7.27 -1.86 5.38
N VAL A 390 -8.29 -1.48 4.62
CA VAL A 390 -8.93 -0.18 4.70
C VAL A 390 -10.38 -0.30 5.14
N GLY A 391 -10.97 0.80 5.57
CA GLY A 391 -12.39 0.86 5.93
C GLY A 391 -12.67 2.07 6.81
N ALA A 392 -13.85 2.11 7.41
CA ALA A 392 -14.25 3.14 8.36
C ALA A 392 -14.98 2.59 9.59
N ARG A 393 -14.98 3.35 10.69
CA ARG A 393 -15.66 3.05 11.95
C ARG A 393 -16.34 4.27 12.55
#